data_AF-A0A353B637-F1
#
_entry.id   AF-A0A353B637-F1
#
_cell.length_a   1.000
_cell.length_b   1.000
_cell.length_c   1.000
_cell.angle_alpha   90.00
_cell.angle_beta   90.00
_cell.angle_gamma   90.00
#
_symmetry.space_group_name_H-M   'P 1'
#
loop_
_entity.id
_entity.type
_entity.pdbx_description
1 polymer ?
#
loop_
_entity_poly.entity_id
_entity_poly.type
_entity_poly.pdbx_seq_one_letter_code
_entity_poly.pdbx_strand_id
1 'polypeptide(L)'
;MSTSKANNTGGWIASHKVLSSLLVVAVVIACLLAYASSTAVQGVEFNVDNWQVRSFSFRRDPFTNRQLTAVKHSTAFSYAAWSDNPTETGSILNNSIAKYLKPNKLKTGRWDLVYISDGNLHQGPAAIIYDLLETRTPNYDSFWVDWSDKHPKKAAILWPAVAQLCELKLYAAIPEIARLARQDIDLPTFESEVNSCMLDAINDYCEHADLTKEQESEALDAAEAYRNADRSNANLK
;
A
#
# COMPACT_ATOMS: atom_id res chain seq x y z
N MET A 1 -15.48 -5.58 -86.92
CA MET A 1 -15.64 -5.99 -85.50
C MET A 1 -15.02 -4.91 -84.63
N SER A 2 -15.83 -4.04 -84.03
CA SER A 2 -15.38 -2.99 -83.11
C SER A 2 -15.84 -3.37 -81.71
N THR A 3 -14.91 -3.69 -80.82
CA THR A 3 -15.18 -4.02 -79.43
C THR A 3 -15.09 -2.75 -78.59
N SER A 4 -16.25 -2.26 -78.16
CA SER A 4 -16.39 -1.15 -77.22
C SER A 4 -15.81 -1.53 -75.85
N LYS A 5 -14.62 -1.00 -75.51
CA LYS A 5 -14.10 -1.01 -74.13
C LYS A 5 -14.90 0.00 -73.31
N ALA A 6 -15.91 -0.49 -72.60
CA ALA A 6 -16.60 0.30 -71.57
C ALA A 6 -15.62 0.55 -70.42
N ASN A 7 -15.19 1.81 -70.25
CA ASN A 7 -14.30 2.23 -69.18
C ASN A 7 -15.03 2.14 -67.83
N ASN A 8 -14.68 1.12 -67.05
CA ASN A 8 -15.22 0.85 -65.72
C ASN A 8 -14.56 1.74 -64.64
N THR A 9 -14.62 3.06 -64.82
CA THR A 9 -14.00 4.04 -63.91
C THR A 9 -14.85 4.32 -62.66
N GLY A 10 -16.14 3.99 -62.68
CA GLY A 10 -17.07 4.23 -61.57
C GLY A 10 -16.85 3.33 -60.35
N GLY A 11 -16.45 2.07 -60.56
CA GLY A 11 -16.21 1.12 -59.46
C GLY A 11 -15.01 1.51 -58.58
N TRP A 12 -13.96 2.07 -59.18
CA TRP A 12 -12.76 2.46 -58.46
C TRP A 12 -13.04 3.63 -57.49
N ILE A 13 -13.72 4.68 -57.94
CA ILE A 13 -14.06 5.84 -57.11
C ILE A 13 -15.00 5.45 -55.95
N ALA A 14 -15.98 4.57 -56.20
CA ALA A 14 -16.88 4.07 -55.16
C ALA A 14 -16.13 3.27 -54.08
N SER A 15 -15.20 2.39 -54.50
CA SER A 15 -14.37 1.62 -53.57
C SER A 15 -13.45 2.48 -52.71
N HIS A 16 -12.91 3.59 -53.23
CA HIS A 16 -12.06 4.50 -52.45
C HIS A 16 -12.83 5.24 -51.36
N LYS A 17 -14.07 5.65 -51.63
CA LYS A 17 -14.94 6.30 -50.64
C LYS A 17 -15.28 5.36 -49.49
N VAL A 18 -15.65 4.12 -49.79
CA VAL A 18 -15.96 3.10 -48.77
C VAL A 18 -14.72 2.80 -47.92
N LEU A 19 -13.56 2.60 -48.55
CA LEU A 19 -12.32 2.33 -47.84
C LEU A 19 -11.90 3.50 -46.92
N SER A 20 -12.02 4.74 -47.40
CA SER A 20 -11.74 5.95 -46.62
C SER A 20 -12.68 6.09 -45.42
N SER A 21 -13.98 5.87 -45.62
CA SER A 21 -14.96 5.89 -44.52
C SER A 21 -14.67 4.82 -43.47
N LEU A 22 -14.32 3.60 -43.89
CA LEU A 22 -13.96 2.52 -42.96
C LEU A 22 -12.69 2.86 -42.15
N LEU A 23 -11.69 3.46 -42.79
CA LEU A 23 -10.48 3.91 -42.11
C LEU A 23 -10.77 4.96 -41.05
N VAL A 24 -11.59 5.97 -41.36
CA VAL A 24 -11.98 7.01 -40.40
C VAL A 24 -12.71 6.40 -39.21
N VAL A 25 -13.67 5.49 -39.46
CA VAL A 25 -14.41 4.79 -38.39
C VAL A 25 -13.45 3.97 -37.51
N ALA A 26 -12.51 3.25 -38.12
CA ALA A 26 -11.51 2.48 -37.38
C ALA A 26 -10.62 3.36 -36.49
N VAL A 27 -10.17 4.51 -36.99
CA VAL A 27 -9.38 5.48 -36.21
C VAL A 27 -10.19 6.05 -35.05
N VAL A 28 -11.45 6.43 -35.27
CA VAL A 28 -12.33 6.95 -34.20
C VAL A 28 -12.53 5.89 -33.11
N ILE A 29 -12.79 4.63 -33.49
CA ILE A 29 -12.92 3.52 -32.52
C ILE A 29 -11.62 3.34 -31.74
N ALA A 30 -10.47 3.35 -32.41
CA ALA A 30 -9.17 3.20 -31.76
C ALA A 30 -8.90 4.34 -30.75
N CYS A 31 -9.22 5.59 -31.10
CA CYS A 31 -9.10 6.74 -30.20
C CYS A 31 -10.04 6.62 -28.99
N LEU A 32 -11.29 6.17 -29.18
CA LEU A 32 -12.24 5.97 -28.09
C LEU A 32 -11.79 4.86 -27.13
N LEU A 33 -11.24 3.77 -27.66
CA LEU A 33 -10.68 2.69 -26.85
C LEU A 33 -9.46 3.16 -26.06
N ALA A 34 -8.53 3.86 -26.70
CA ALA A 34 -7.35 4.42 -26.04
C ALA A 34 -7.72 5.40 -24.92
N TYR A 35 -8.72 6.27 -25.15
CA TYR A 35 -9.26 7.16 -24.13
C TYR A 35 -9.94 6.36 -23.00
N ALA A 36 -10.77 5.37 -23.33
CA ALA A 36 -11.44 4.57 -22.32
C ALA A 36 -10.45 3.80 -21.43
N SER A 37 -9.33 3.32 -21.97
CA SER A 37 -8.27 2.66 -21.19
C SER A 37 -7.49 3.63 -20.33
N SER A 38 -7.18 4.84 -20.81
CA SER A 38 -6.41 5.82 -20.04
C SER A 38 -7.20 6.48 -18.91
N THR A 39 -8.52 6.31 -18.90
CA THR A 39 -9.36 6.82 -17.79
C THR A 39 -9.37 5.92 -16.56
N ALA A 40 -8.93 4.67 -16.65
CA ALA A 40 -9.04 3.72 -15.55
C ALA A 40 -7.97 3.99 -14.48
N VAL A 41 -8.42 4.13 -13.23
CA VAL A 41 -7.55 4.24 -12.06
C VAL A 41 -7.94 3.15 -11.07
N GLN A 42 -6.95 2.43 -10.56
CA GLN A 42 -7.12 1.41 -9.54
C GLN A 42 -5.99 1.48 -8.54
N GLY A 43 -6.19 0.97 -7.34
CA GLY A 43 -5.14 0.95 -6.34
C GLY A 43 -5.50 0.14 -5.11
N VAL A 44 -4.61 0.17 -4.14
CA VAL A 44 -4.76 -0.49 -2.86
C VAL A 44 -4.42 0.45 -1.72
N GLU A 45 -5.20 0.37 -0.66
CA GLU A 45 -5.05 1.14 0.57
C GLU A 45 -4.97 0.20 1.77
N PHE A 46 -4.22 0.63 2.79
CA PHE A 46 -4.04 -0.02 4.06
C PHE A 46 -4.65 0.82 5.19
N ASN A 47 -5.44 0.21 6.05
CA ASN A 47 -6.01 0.85 7.22
C ASN A 47 -5.17 0.54 8.45
N VAL A 48 -4.70 1.57 9.15
CA VAL A 48 -3.81 1.40 10.30
C VAL A 48 -4.54 0.96 11.55
N ASP A 49 -5.81 1.31 11.70
CA ASP A 49 -6.56 1.05 12.93
C ASP A 49 -6.93 -0.43 13.06
N ASN A 50 -7.28 -1.07 11.94
CA ASN A 50 -7.76 -2.45 11.89
C ASN A 50 -6.90 -3.36 11.01
N TRP A 51 -5.81 -2.82 10.45
CA TRP A 51 -4.85 -3.54 9.61
C TRP A 51 -5.47 -4.15 8.34
N GLN A 52 -6.60 -3.61 7.89
CA GLN A 52 -7.27 -4.03 6.66
C GLN A 52 -6.63 -3.49 5.41
N VAL A 53 -6.74 -4.27 4.34
CA VAL A 53 -6.36 -3.85 3.01
C VAL A 53 -7.55 -3.96 2.08
N ARG A 54 -7.77 -2.91 1.30
CA ARG A 54 -8.82 -2.87 0.29
C ARG A 54 -8.28 -2.36 -1.02
N SER A 55 -8.91 -2.77 -2.10
CA SER A 55 -8.70 -2.17 -3.41
C SER A 55 -9.72 -1.07 -3.64
N PHE A 56 -9.32 -0.06 -4.40
CA PHE A 56 -10.24 0.94 -4.92
C PHE A 56 -10.11 1.04 -6.44
N SER A 57 -11.18 1.51 -7.10
CA SER A 57 -11.17 1.84 -8.51
C SER A 57 -12.11 2.99 -8.83
N PHE A 58 -11.72 3.82 -9.78
CA PHE A 58 -12.54 4.89 -10.34
C PHE A 58 -12.07 5.24 -11.76
N ARG A 59 -12.79 6.15 -12.41
CA ARG A 59 -12.36 6.75 -13.67
C ARG A 59 -12.03 8.22 -13.48
N ARG A 60 -10.96 8.66 -14.12
CA ARG A 60 -10.47 10.05 -14.14
C ARG A 60 -10.21 10.48 -15.56
N ASP A 61 -10.50 11.72 -15.89
CA ASP A 61 -10.09 12.30 -17.17
C ASP A 61 -8.55 12.47 -17.18
N PRO A 62 -7.83 11.90 -18.15
CA PRO A 62 -6.37 11.86 -18.15
C PRO A 62 -5.72 13.23 -18.43
N PHE A 63 -6.47 14.21 -18.95
CA PHE A 63 -5.93 15.53 -19.31
C PHE A 63 -6.19 16.58 -18.22
N THR A 64 -7.32 16.46 -17.53
CA THR A 64 -7.78 17.42 -16.51
C THR A 64 -7.67 16.88 -15.08
N ASN A 65 -7.35 15.59 -14.92
CA ASN A 65 -7.37 14.88 -13.64
C ASN A 65 -8.74 14.92 -12.92
N ARG A 66 -9.82 15.29 -13.63
CA ARG A 66 -11.16 15.33 -13.05
C ARG A 66 -11.69 13.91 -12.86
N GLN A 67 -12.10 13.58 -11.64
CA GLN A 67 -12.78 12.31 -11.35
C GLN A 67 -14.14 12.26 -12.04
N LEU A 68 -14.37 11.19 -12.82
CA LEU A 68 -15.58 10.96 -13.63
C LEU A 68 -16.59 10.05 -12.92
N THR A 69 -16.11 9.07 -12.16
CA THR A 69 -16.97 8.12 -11.43
C THR A 69 -16.67 8.17 -9.94
N ALA A 70 -17.64 7.81 -9.10
CA ALA A 70 -17.39 7.58 -7.68
C ALA A 70 -16.32 6.49 -7.47
N VAL A 71 -15.62 6.56 -6.34
CA VAL A 71 -14.64 5.54 -5.94
C VAL A 71 -15.40 4.29 -5.49
N LYS A 72 -15.11 3.17 -6.14
CA LYS A 72 -15.61 1.86 -5.75
C LYS A 72 -14.54 1.16 -4.93
N HIS A 73 -14.93 0.65 -3.77
CA HIS A 73 -14.06 -0.16 -2.94
C HIS A 73 -14.44 -1.63 -3.08
N SER A 74 -13.43 -2.50 -3.05
CA SER A 74 -13.59 -3.95 -3.01
C SER A 74 -12.53 -4.55 -2.11
N THR A 75 -12.78 -5.75 -1.62
CA THR A 75 -11.77 -6.52 -0.91
C THR A 75 -10.54 -6.70 -1.79
N ALA A 76 -9.35 -6.41 -1.26
CA ALA A 76 -8.12 -6.66 -2.01
C ALA A 76 -7.87 -8.16 -2.10
N PHE A 77 -7.47 -8.64 -3.29
CA PHE A 77 -6.88 -9.97 -3.45
C PHE A 77 -5.44 -9.95 -2.89
N SER A 78 -5.30 -9.78 -1.58
CA SER A 78 -4.04 -9.94 -0.87
C SER A 78 -4.17 -11.08 0.11
N TYR A 79 -3.15 -11.94 0.14
CA TYR A 79 -3.03 -12.97 1.17
C TYR A 79 -2.42 -12.41 2.46
N ALA A 80 -1.90 -11.17 2.45
CA ALA A 80 -0.96 -10.65 3.46
C ALA A 80 -1.52 -9.70 4.50
N ALA A 81 -2.70 -9.12 4.27
CA ALA A 81 -3.37 -8.25 5.22
C ALA A 81 -4.86 -8.59 5.30
N TRP A 82 -5.59 -8.04 6.29
CA TRP A 82 -7.00 -8.43 6.47
C TRP A 82 -7.79 -8.14 5.19
N SER A 83 -8.34 -9.21 4.62
CA SER A 83 -9.38 -9.18 3.60
C SER A 83 -10.72 -9.29 4.31
N ASP A 84 -11.69 -8.44 3.95
CA ASP A 84 -13.08 -8.47 4.47
C ASP A 84 -13.82 -9.80 4.20
N ASN A 85 -13.17 -10.76 3.52
CA ASN A 85 -13.69 -12.10 3.28
C ASN A 85 -12.70 -13.15 3.83
N PRO A 86 -12.61 -13.31 5.16
CA PRO A 86 -11.78 -14.34 5.78
C PRO A 86 -12.51 -15.66 5.65
N THR A 87 -12.31 -16.38 4.55
CA THR A 87 -12.49 -17.84 4.60
C THR A 87 -11.37 -18.38 5.49
N GLU A 88 -11.64 -18.38 6.81
CA GLU A 88 -11.11 -19.08 8.00
C GLU A 88 -9.67 -19.64 8.07
N THR A 89 -8.80 -19.48 7.07
CA THR A 89 -7.45 -20.09 7.06
C THR A 89 -6.36 -19.25 6.41
N GLY A 90 -6.68 -18.09 5.83
CA GLY A 90 -5.74 -17.34 4.97
C GLY A 90 -5.36 -15.92 5.40
N SER A 91 -5.87 -15.39 6.51
CA SER A 91 -5.46 -14.05 6.96
C SER A 91 -4.12 -14.13 7.69
N ILE A 92 -3.09 -13.45 7.15
CA ILE A 92 -1.74 -13.39 7.75
C ILE A 92 -1.76 -12.70 9.14
N LEU A 93 -2.80 -11.93 9.46
CA LEU A 93 -3.08 -11.52 10.85
C LEU A 93 -3.86 -12.61 11.60
N ASN A 94 -3.25 -13.80 11.64
CA ASN A 94 -3.54 -14.83 12.63
C ASN A 94 -3.35 -14.25 14.05
N ASN A 95 -3.89 -14.92 15.07
CA ASN A 95 -3.69 -14.57 16.48
C ASN A 95 -2.22 -14.29 16.84
N SER A 96 -1.26 -14.84 16.08
CA SER A 96 0.18 -14.66 16.21
C SER A 96 0.65 -13.20 16.22
N ILE A 97 0.12 -12.33 15.35
CA ILE A 97 0.50 -10.90 15.31
C ILE A 97 -0.55 -10.07 16.03
N ALA A 98 -1.84 -10.33 15.77
CA ALA A 98 -2.95 -9.52 16.26
C ALA A 98 -2.97 -9.38 17.80
N LYS A 99 -2.51 -10.39 18.54
CA LYS A 99 -2.43 -10.35 20.01
C LYS A 99 -1.46 -9.29 20.56
N TYR A 100 -0.50 -8.83 19.76
CA TYR A 100 0.47 -7.81 20.15
C TYR A 100 0.05 -6.41 19.71
N LEU A 101 -0.89 -6.30 18.78
CA LEU A 101 -1.43 -5.04 18.32
C LEU A 101 -2.44 -4.54 19.34
N LYS A 102 -2.16 -3.39 19.96
CA LYS A 102 -3.14 -2.73 20.83
C LYS A 102 -4.24 -2.13 19.95
N PRO A 103 -5.51 -2.16 20.38
CA PRO A 103 -6.56 -1.44 19.69
C PRO A 103 -6.17 0.04 19.60
N ASN A 104 -6.16 0.60 18.40
CA ASN A 104 -5.92 2.03 18.25
C ASN A 104 -7.02 2.78 19.02
N LYS A 105 -6.60 3.59 20.00
CA LYS A 105 -7.51 4.39 20.82
C LYS A 105 -8.20 5.47 19.99
N LEU A 106 -7.51 5.94 18.96
CA LEU A 106 -7.98 6.93 18.02
C LEU A 106 -8.40 6.18 16.77
N LYS A 107 -9.63 5.67 16.73
CA LYS A 107 -10.20 5.13 15.47
C LYS A 107 -10.32 6.27 14.46
N THR A 108 -9.25 6.50 13.72
CA THR A 108 -9.16 7.57 12.72
C THR A 108 -9.94 7.25 11.46
N GLY A 109 -10.22 5.97 11.21
CA GLY A 109 -10.79 5.49 9.96
C GLY A 109 -9.86 5.73 8.77
N ARG A 110 -8.56 5.92 9.03
CA ARG A 110 -7.57 6.35 8.03
C ARG A 110 -7.18 5.20 7.12
N TRP A 111 -7.14 5.50 5.83
CA TRP A 111 -6.67 4.60 4.78
C TRP A 111 -5.47 5.24 4.10
N ASP A 112 -4.32 4.60 4.21
CA ASP A 112 -3.05 5.05 3.65
C ASP A 112 -2.76 4.29 2.36
N LEU A 113 -2.28 5.02 1.34
CA LEU A 113 -2.07 4.45 0.01
C LEU A 113 -0.90 3.46 0.00
N VAL A 114 -1.15 2.27 -0.55
CA VAL A 114 -0.13 1.23 -0.81
C VAL A 114 0.38 1.37 -2.23
N TYR A 115 -0.51 1.29 -3.22
CA TYR A 115 -0.17 1.55 -4.62
C TYR A 115 -1.36 2.09 -5.38
N ILE A 116 -1.09 2.82 -6.45
CA ILE A 116 -2.09 3.30 -7.40
C ILE A 116 -1.56 3.08 -8.82
N SER A 117 -2.45 2.69 -9.71
CA SER A 117 -2.21 2.51 -11.13
C SER A 117 -3.20 3.32 -11.93
N ASP A 118 -2.70 4.27 -12.72
CA ASP A 118 -3.46 5.13 -13.64
C ASP A 118 -2.92 5.03 -15.08
N GLY A 119 -2.31 3.89 -15.41
CA GLY A 119 -1.48 3.66 -16.60
C GLY A 119 -0.01 3.49 -16.25
N ASN A 120 0.45 4.11 -15.16
CA ASN A 120 1.74 3.83 -14.53
C ASN A 120 1.53 3.31 -13.11
N LEU A 121 2.45 2.49 -12.60
CA LEU A 121 2.38 2.02 -11.21
C LEU A 121 3.12 3.00 -10.30
N HIS A 122 2.44 3.51 -9.30
CA HIS A 122 2.99 4.38 -8.27
C HIS A 122 2.83 3.72 -6.90
N GLN A 123 3.86 3.78 -6.07
CA GLN A 123 3.84 3.27 -4.70
C GLN A 123 3.57 4.42 -3.73
N GLY A 124 2.70 4.17 -2.76
CA GLY A 124 2.50 5.03 -1.60
C GLY A 124 3.34 4.56 -0.41
N PRO A 125 3.43 5.36 0.67
CA PRO A 125 4.27 5.04 1.82
C PRO A 125 3.89 3.71 2.50
N ALA A 126 2.59 3.36 2.51
CA ALA A 126 2.12 2.12 3.13
C ALA A 126 2.50 0.86 2.34
N ALA A 127 3.09 1.00 1.14
CA ALA A 127 3.74 -0.11 0.44
C ALA A 127 4.78 -0.82 1.31
N ILE A 128 5.51 -0.07 2.15
CA ILE A 128 6.56 -0.63 3.00
C ILE A 128 5.99 -1.67 3.98
N ILE A 129 4.91 -1.33 4.69
CA ILE A 129 4.29 -2.27 5.64
C ILE A 129 3.58 -3.40 4.91
N TYR A 130 2.97 -3.11 3.76
CA TYR A 130 2.33 -4.11 2.93
C TYR A 130 3.34 -5.18 2.46
N ASP A 131 4.46 -4.75 1.87
CA ASP A 131 5.54 -5.62 1.40
C ASP A 131 6.21 -6.37 2.56
N LEU A 132 6.34 -5.73 3.73
CA LEU A 132 6.80 -6.38 4.94
C LEU A 132 5.89 -7.57 5.28
N LEU A 133 4.58 -7.36 5.38
CA LEU A 133 3.61 -8.39 5.71
C LEU A 133 3.50 -9.48 4.63
N GLU A 134 3.75 -9.13 3.36
CA GLU A 134 3.80 -10.09 2.25
C GLU A 134 5.05 -10.98 2.26
N THR A 135 6.04 -10.73 3.13
CA THR A 135 7.27 -11.52 3.19
C THR A 135 6.98 -12.99 3.47
N ARG A 136 7.50 -13.88 2.62
CA ARG A 136 7.33 -15.34 2.73
C ARG A 136 8.63 -16.08 3.03
N THR A 137 8.48 -17.25 3.64
CA THR A 137 9.56 -18.25 3.78
C THR A 137 9.77 -18.97 2.44
N PRO A 138 10.87 -19.76 2.29
CA PRO A 138 11.07 -20.60 1.10
C PRO A 138 9.94 -21.62 0.84
N ASN A 139 9.15 -21.94 1.87
CA ASN A 139 8.01 -22.85 1.77
C ASN A 139 6.69 -22.13 1.42
N TYR A 140 6.75 -20.84 1.09
CA TYR A 140 5.60 -19.96 0.83
C TYR A 140 4.71 -19.64 2.05
N ASP A 141 5.17 -19.96 3.27
CA ASP A 141 4.50 -19.58 4.51
C ASP A 141 4.77 -18.10 4.86
N SER A 142 3.92 -17.51 5.71
CA SER A 142 4.12 -16.13 6.17
C SER A 142 5.30 -16.05 7.14
N PHE A 143 6.36 -15.34 6.71
CA PHE A 143 7.58 -15.20 7.50
C PHE A 143 7.31 -14.59 8.88
N TRP A 144 6.51 -13.52 8.92
CA TRP A 144 6.27 -12.76 10.14
C TRP A 144 5.33 -13.46 11.12
N VAL A 145 4.42 -14.31 10.64
CA VAL A 145 3.60 -15.17 11.50
C VAL A 145 4.51 -16.18 12.19
N ASP A 146 5.27 -16.95 11.41
CA ASP A 146 6.20 -17.95 11.94
C ASP A 146 7.23 -17.35 12.90
N TRP A 147 7.79 -16.19 12.55
CA TRP A 147 8.76 -15.49 13.38
C TRP A 147 8.12 -15.04 14.71
N SER A 148 6.90 -14.49 14.66
CA SER A 148 6.22 -14.00 15.87
C SER A 148 5.87 -15.10 16.86
N ASP A 149 5.54 -16.30 16.34
CA ASP A 149 5.27 -17.46 17.16
C ASP A 149 6.55 -18.06 17.76
N LYS A 150 7.66 -18.04 17.03
CA LYS A 150 8.97 -18.50 17.52
C LYS A 150 9.63 -17.52 18.50
N HIS A 151 9.35 -16.23 18.39
CA HIS A 151 9.98 -15.18 19.20
C HIS A 151 8.95 -14.29 19.94
N PRO A 152 8.09 -14.85 20.79
CA PRO A 152 6.94 -14.13 21.34
C PRO A 152 7.34 -12.89 22.18
N LYS A 153 8.46 -12.96 22.89
CA LYS A 153 8.98 -11.81 23.67
C LYS A 153 9.46 -10.67 22.78
N LYS A 154 10.15 -10.96 21.67
CA LYS A 154 10.59 -9.94 20.70
C LYS A 154 9.39 -9.39 19.92
N ALA A 155 8.43 -10.25 19.56
CA ALA A 155 7.21 -9.84 18.87
C ALA A 155 6.36 -8.86 19.69
N ALA A 156 6.31 -9.03 21.02
CA ALA A 156 5.66 -8.11 21.94
C ALA A 156 6.29 -6.70 21.99
N ILE A 157 7.52 -6.54 21.48
CA ILE A 157 8.21 -5.26 21.35
C ILE A 157 8.07 -4.73 19.92
N LEU A 158 8.32 -5.59 18.93
CA LEU A 158 8.32 -5.22 17.52
C LEU A 158 6.96 -4.70 17.05
N TRP A 159 5.89 -5.45 17.26
CA TRP A 159 4.59 -5.10 16.65
C TRP A 159 3.98 -3.81 17.20
N PRO A 160 4.05 -3.52 18.52
CA PRO A 160 3.67 -2.19 19.01
C PRO A 160 4.49 -1.07 18.40
N ALA A 161 5.81 -1.25 18.20
CA ALA A 161 6.65 -0.25 17.56
C ALA A 161 6.25 -0.03 16.09
N VAL A 162 6.04 -1.10 15.32
CA VAL A 162 5.53 -1.01 13.93
C VAL A 162 4.17 -0.30 13.90
N ALA A 163 3.26 -0.65 14.81
CA ALA A 163 1.94 -0.02 14.89
C ALA A 163 2.05 1.49 15.14
N GLN A 164 2.89 1.89 16.10
CA GLN A 164 3.12 3.29 16.42
C GLN A 164 3.70 4.07 15.22
N LEU A 165 4.66 3.49 14.49
CA LEU A 165 5.19 4.10 13.26
C LEU A 165 4.12 4.24 12.19
N CYS A 166 3.27 3.23 12.01
CA CYS A 166 2.13 3.31 11.10
C CYS A 166 1.19 4.44 11.52
N GLU A 167 0.82 4.53 12.81
CA GLU A 167 -0.04 5.59 13.35
C GLU A 167 0.53 6.99 13.07
N LEU A 168 1.84 7.17 13.26
CA LEU A 168 2.55 8.43 12.98
C LEU A 168 2.88 8.67 11.49
N LYS A 169 2.49 7.74 10.59
CA LYS A 169 2.84 7.75 9.14
C LYS A 169 4.34 7.68 8.85
N LEU A 170 5.13 7.17 9.80
CA LEU A 170 6.58 7.01 9.72
C LEU A 170 6.99 5.66 9.10
N TYR A 171 6.38 5.33 7.96
CA TYR A 171 6.61 4.05 7.28
C TYR A 171 8.08 3.83 6.90
N ALA A 172 8.82 4.90 6.61
CA ALA A 172 10.23 4.83 6.22
C ALA A 172 11.15 4.25 7.30
N ALA A 173 10.75 4.30 8.58
CA ALA A 173 11.53 3.74 9.69
C ALA A 173 11.26 2.24 9.94
N ILE A 174 10.17 1.70 9.41
CA ILE A 174 9.76 0.29 9.60
C ILE A 174 10.83 -0.73 9.14
N PRO A 175 11.52 -0.54 7.99
CA PRO A 175 12.52 -1.50 7.52
C PRO A 175 13.67 -1.70 8.51
N GLU A 176 14.05 -0.66 9.25
CA GLU A 176 15.18 -0.73 10.17
C GLU A 176 14.84 -1.56 11.42
N ILE A 177 13.66 -1.34 12.02
CA ILE A 177 13.20 -2.18 13.14
C ILE A 177 12.95 -3.63 12.71
N ALA A 178 12.46 -3.84 11.47
CA ALA A 178 12.30 -5.18 10.90
C ALA A 178 13.65 -5.86 10.66
N ARG A 179 14.69 -5.10 10.29
CA ARG A 179 16.07 -5.60 10.15
C ARG A 179 16.61 -6.11 11.48
N LEU A 180 16.42 -5.36 12.57
CA LEU A 180 16.80 -5.80 13.93
C LEU A 180 16.14 -7.14 14.31
N ALA A 181 14.86 -7.31 13.96
CA ALA A 181 14.11 -8.54 14.28
C ALA A 181 14.69 -9.80 13.59
N ARG A 182 15.38 -9.63 12.47
CA ARG A 182 16.06 -10.71 11.74
C ARG A 182 17.44 -11.04 12.29
N GLN A 183 17.97 -10.24 13.22
CA GLN A 183 19.26 -10.48 13.84
C GLN A 183 19.15 -11.40 15.06
N ASP A 184 20.17 -12.22 15.26
CA ASP A 184 20.30 -13.07 16.46
C ASP A 184 20.95 -12.28 17.61
N ILE A 185 20.21 -11.30 18.11
CA ILE A 185 20.58 -10.49 19.29
C ILE A 185 19.73 -10.87 20.51
N ASP A 186 20.26 -10.72 21.71
CA ASP A 186 19.51 -11.00 22.95
C ASP A 186 18.35 -10.00 23.13
N LEU A 187 17.38 -10.38 23.97
CA LEU A 187 16.14 -9.61 24.15
C LEU A 187 16.39 -8.19 24.70
N PRO A 188 17.20 -7.97 25.76
CA PRO A 188 17.54 -6.63 26.23
C PRO A 188 18.18 -5.74 25.17
N THR A 189 19.13 -6.29 24.39
CA THR A 189 19.77 -5.54 23.30
C THR A 189 18.75 -5.21 22.21
N PHE A 190 17.91 -6.17 21.80
CA PHE A 190 16.84 -5.94 20.84
C PHE A 190 15.89 -4.82 21.26
N GLU A 191 15.48 -4.79 22.52
CA GLU A 191 14.58 -3.75 23.05
C GLU A 191 15.21 -2.36 23.00
N SER A 192 16.46 -2.23 23.43
CA SER A 192 17.18 -0.94 23.43
C SER A 192 17.39 -0.42 22.01
N GLU A 193 17.79 -1.28 21.06
CA GLU A 193 17.95 -0.90 19.65
C GLU A 193 16.62 -0.48 19.00
N VAL A 194 15.52 -1.22 19.26
CA VAL A 194 14.19 -0.81 18.78
C VAL A 194 13.78 0.54 19.36
N ASN A 195 13.99 0.76 20.67
CA ASN A 195 13.68 2.04 21.31
C ASN A 195 14.51 3.18 20.72
N SER A 196 15.79 2.95 20.42
CA SER A 196 16.64 3.95 19.76
C SER A 196 16.11 4.29 18.37
N CYS A 197 15.80 3.29 17.53
CA CYS A 197 15.24 3.53 16.21
C CYS A 197 13.90 4.30 16.26
N MET A 198 13.05 3.98 17.25
CA MET A 198 11.79 4.69 17.45
C MET A 198 12.02 6.16 17.84
N LEU A 199 12.97 6.42 18.74
CA LEU A 199 13.31 7.78 19.15
C LEU A 199 13.88 8.60 18.01
N ASP A 200 14.79 8.04 17.23
CA ASP A 200 15.39 8.71 16.08
C ASP A 200 14.31 9.07 15.05
N ALA A 201 13.43 8.13 14.71
CA ALA A 201 12.34 8.36 13.76
C ALA A 201 11.34 9.43 14.25
N ILE A 202 11.00 9.43 15.54
CA ILE A 202 10.07 10.40 16.12
C ILE A 202 10.72 11.79 16.23
N ASN A 203 11.98 11.88 16.63
CA ASN A 203 12.69 13.17 16.70
C ASN A 203 12.84 13.78 15.30
N ASP A 204 13.23 12.99 14.30
CA ASP A 204 13.31 13.42 12.89
C ASP A 204 11.95 13.94 12.39
N TYR A 205 10.87 13.25 12.75
CA TYR A 205 9.51 13.70 12.46
C TYR A 205 9.18 15.05 13.10
N CYS A 206 9.47 15.22 14.40
CA CYS A 206 9.22 16.47 15.11
C CYS A 206 10.07 17.65 14.57
N GLU A 207 11.29 17.39 14.09
CA GLU A 207 12.18 18.43 13.57
C GLU A 207 11.83 18.88 12.15
N HIS A 208 11.27 17.99 11.33
CA HIS A 208 11.11 18.24 9.89
C HIS A 208 9.67 18.31 9.40
N ALA A 209 8.68 17.91 10.20
CA ALA A 209 7.29 17.96 9.79
C ALA A 209 6.60 19.26 10.21
N ASP A 210 5.80 19.84 9.32
CA ASP A 210 4.82 20.88 9.65
C ASP A 210 3.66 20.27 10.46
N LEU A 211 3.91 19.95 11.73
CA LEU A 211 2.95 19.28 12.60
C LEU A 211 1.87 20.23 13.10
N THR A 212 0.66 19.70 13.24
CA THR A 212 -0.34 20.31 14.13
C THR A 212 0.11 20.12 15.58
N LYS A 213 -0.35 21.00 16.49
CA LYS A 213 -0.02 20.91 17.92
C LYS A 213 -0.43 19.56 18.51
N GLU A 214 -1.55 19.01 18.03
CA GLU A 214 -2.04 17.71 18.45
C GLU A 214 -1.08 16.58 18.03
N GLN A 215 -0.60 16.60 16.79
CA GLN A 215 0.36 15.61 16.29
C GLN A 215 1.73 15.72 16.96
N GLU A 216 2.19 16.95 17.21
CA GLU A 216 3.43 17.20 17.95
C GLU A 216 3.34 16.66 19.38
N SER A 217 2.23 16.94 20.08
CA SER A 217 2.01 16.41 21.43
C SER A 217 2.00 14.88 21.44
N GLU A 218 1.33 14.24 20.48
CA GLU A 218 1.27 12.78 20.38
C GLU A 218 2.65 12.16 20.09
N ALA A 219 3.42 12.78 19.19
CA ALA A 219 4.78 12.34 18.89
C ALA A 219 5.69 12.48 20.11
N LEU A 220 5.60 13.59 20.85
CA LEU A 220 6.37 13.81 22.07
C LEU A 220 5.99 12.83 23.19
N ASP A 221 4.69 12.56 23.38
CA ASP A 221 4.22 11.56 24.35
C ASP A 221 4.75 10.16 24.01
N ALA A 222 4.76 9.80 22.72
CA ALA A 222 5.34 8.55 22.24
C ALA A 222 6.85 8.50 22.50
N ALA A 223 7.59 9.57 22.18
CA ALA A 223 9.02 9.65 22.45
C ALA A 223 9.33 9.52 23.95
N GLU A 224 8.55 10.16 24.82
CA GLU A 224 8.73 10.05 26.27
C GLU A 224 8.50 8.62 26.76
N ALA A 225 7.49 7.92 26.23
CA ALA A 225 7.26 6.51 26.55
C ALA A 225 8.49 5.64 26.23
N TYR A 226 9.12 5.82 25.07
CA TYR A 226 10.32 5.09 24.68
C TYR A 226 11.56 5.47 25.52
N ARG A 227 11.74 6.75 25.85
CA ARG A 227 12.82 7.19 26.77
C ARG A 227 12.69 6.55 28.14
N ASN A 228 11.47 6.47 28.66
CA ASN A 228 11.21 5.89 29.97
C ASN A 228 11.44 4.37 29.98
N ALA A 229 11.06 3.68 28.90
CA ALA A 229 11.35 2.25 28.73
C ALA A 229 12.87 2.00 28.74
N ASP A 230 13.64 2.76 27.96
CA ASP A 230 15.10 2.59 27.88
C ASP A 230 15.81 2.86 29.23
N ARG A 231 15.41 3.93 29.95
CA ARG A 231 15.91 4.21 31.32
C ARG A 231 15.61 3.08 32.30
N SER A 232 14.41 2.48 32.20
CA SER A 232 14.03 1.39 33.09
C SER A 232 14.90 0.15 32.88
N ASN A 233 15.27 -0.13 31.62
CA ASN A 233 16.15 -1.24 31.26
C ASN A 233 17.61 -1.00 31.68
N ALA A 234 18.08 0.25 31.64
CA ALA A 234 19.42 0.61 32.11
C ALA A 234 19.60 0.38 33.62
N ASN A 235 18.55 0.56 34.43
CA ASN A 235 18.60 0.37 35.89
C ASN A 235 18.52 -1.10 36.35
N LEU A 236 18.25 -2.03 35.43
CA LEU A 236 18.16 -3.47 35.70
C LEU A 236 19.47 -4.24 35.39
N LYS A 237 20.48 -3.55 34.83
CA LYS A 237 21.81 -4.09 34.56
C LYS A 237 22.78 -3.75 35.70
#